data_AF-A0A1F3T976-F1
#
_entry.id   AF-A0A1F3T976-F1
#
_cell.length_a   1.000
_cell.length_b   1.000
_cell.length_c   1.000
_cell.angle_alpha   90.00
_cell.angle_beta   90.00
_cell.angle_gamma   90.00
#
_symmetry.space_group_name_H-M   'P 1'
#
loop_
_entity.id
_entity.type
_entity.pdbx_description
1 polymer ?
#
loop_
_entity_poly.entity_id
_entity_poly.type
_entity_poly.pdbx_seq_one_letter_code
_entity_poly.pdbx_strand_id
1 'polypeptide(L)'
;MLRTKLFKLLSIILFAILTSTAFAIPTPQIKMLNSSKEVLNGKAFTRHYIQVINWAEFSRDLFNAAPDLPPCGINKNSSRVWVDIYDADTNQRIYGYCGFQRPEDLKQFWFAQSQKGCLNVKVEINDRKKQQKVFSNTIKVPCVND
;
A
#
# COMPACT_ATOMS: atom_id res chain seq x y z
N MET A 1 -61.50 9.59 -43.82
CA MET A 1 -61.79 9.35 -42.37
C MET A 1 -61.53 7.87 -42.13
N LEU A 2 -60.77 7.35 -41.16
CA LEU A 2 -60.43 7.77 -39.81
C LEU A 2 -59.23 6.91 -39.32
N ARG A 3 -58.28 7.55 -38.59
CA ARG A 3 -57.31 7.10 -37.56
C ARG A 3 -57.27 5.58 -37.23
N THR A 4 -56.11 4.95 -37.00
CA THR A 4 -55.33 5.12 -35.75
C THR A 4 -53.90 4.57 -35.83
N LYS A 5 -52.99 5.30 -35.17
CA LYS A 5 -51.59 4.96 -34.90
C LYS A 5 -51.50 3.85 -33.85
N LEU A 6 -50.56 2.91 -33.97
CA LEU A 6 -50.11 2.09 -32.83
C LEU A 6 -48.59 1.94 -32.85
N PHE A 7 -47.91 2.97 -32.33
CA PHE A 7 -46.55 2.85 -31.82
C PHE A 7 -46.59 2.00 -30.56
N LYS A 8 -45.96 0.81 -30.56
CA LYS A 8 -45.59 0.12 -29.31
C LYS A 8 -44.10 0.35 -29.06
N LEU A 9 -43.85 0.99 -27.93
CA LEU A 9 -42.56 1.43 -27.40
C LEU A 9 -41.51 0.30 -27.39
N LEU A 10 -40.38 0.53 -28.06
CA LEU A 10 -39.11 -0.07 -27.62
C LEU A 10 -38.63 0.73 -26.40
N SER A 11 -38.77 0.17 -25.20
CA SER A 11 -38.09 0.70 -24.01
C SER A 11 -36.61 0.34 -24.09
N ILE A 12 -35.81 1.24 -24.64
CA ILE A 12 -34.35 1.19 -24.55
C ILE A 12 -34.00 1.62 -23.12
N ILE A 13 -33.70 0.65 -22.25
CA ILE A 13 -33.11 0.94 -20.93
C ILE A 13 -31.65 1.33 -21.20
N LEU A 14 -31.40 2.63 -21.27
CA LEU A 14 -30.06 3.20 -21.32
C LEU A 14 -29.44 3.08 -19.93
N PHE A 15 -28.70 2.00 -19.68
CA PHE A 15 -27.87 1.89 -18.47
C PHE A 15 -26.69 2.85 -18.65
N ALA A 16 -26.81 4.05 -18.08
CA ALA A 16 -25.68 4.97 -17.98
C ALA A 16 -24.60 4.29 -17.12
N ILE A 17 -23.53 3.82 -17.75
CA ILE A 17 -22.35 3.32 -17.03
C ILE A 17 -21.70 4.55 -16.41
N LEU A 18 -22.01 4.83 -15.14
CA LEU A 18 -21.23 5.74 -14.31
C LEU A 18 -19.84 5.13 -14.17
N THR A 19 -18.91 5.54 -15.03
CA THR A 19 -17.49 5.25 -14.85
C THR A 19 -17.01 6.05 -13.65
N SER A 20 -17.07 5.45 -12.47
CA SER A 20 -16.35 5.95 -11.31
C SER A 20 -14.86 5.93 -11.67
N THR A 21 -14.28 7.11 -11.91
CA THR A 21 -12.82 7.22 -12.03
C THR A 21 -12.28 6.94 -10.64
N ALA A 22 -11.95 5.69 -10.37
CA ALA A 22 -11.22 5.32 -9.17
C ALA A 22 -9.96 6.18 -9.15
N PHE A 23 -9.88 7.13 -8.20
CA PHE A 23 -8.64 7.87 -7.95
C PHE A 23 -7.50 6.87 -7.82
N ALA A 24 -6.60 6.88 -8.80
CA ALA A 24 -5.45 6.00 -8.82
C ALA A 24 -4.53 6.38 -7.67
N ILE A 25 -4.09 5.40 -6.88
CA ILE A 25 -3.09 5.64 -5.84
C ILE A 25 -1.73 5.99 -6.50
N PRO A 26 -1.02 7.03 -6.03
CA PRO A 26 0.29 7.39 -6.58
C PRO A 26 1.29 6.24 -6.45
N THR A 27 2.21 6.12 -7.41
CA THR A 27 3.32 5.16 -7.30
C THR A 27 4.31 5.64 -6.23
N PRO A 28 4.54 4.88 -5.15
CA PRO A 28 5.46 5.30 -4.10
C PRO A 28 6.90 5.39 -4.63
N GLN A 29 7.60 6.46 -4.29
CA GLN A 29 9.02 6.59 -4.54
C GLN A 29 9.76 6.43 -3.21
N ILE A 30 10.51 5.35 -3.04
CA ILE A 30 11.21 5.06 -1.78
C ILE A 30 12.68 5.45 -1.84
N LYS A 31 13.20 5.85 -0.67
CA LYS A 31 14.62 6.15 -0.45
C LYS A 31 15.07 5.61 0.91
N MET A 32 16.32 5.16 0.97
CA MET A 32 16.99 4.78 2.21
C MET A 32 17.33 6.03 3.04
N LEU A 33 17.05 5.99 4.34
CA LEU A 33 17.41 7.05 5.28
C LEU A 33 18.72 6.73 5.99
N ASN A 34 18.71 5.69 6.83
CA ASN A 34 19.88 5.22 7.57
C ASN A 34 19.67 3.76 8.02
N SER A 35 20.68 3.21 8.68
CA SER A 35 20.58 1.89 9.30
C SER A 35 21.30 1.87 10.64
N SER A 36 20.77 1.10 11.60
CA SER A 36 21.36 0.93 12.93
C SER A 36 21.46 -0.55 13.30
N LYS A 37 22.59 -0.97 13.87
CA LYS A 37 22.71 -2.29 14.51
C LYS A 37 22.00 -2.23 15.86
N GLU A 38 21.12 -3.17 16.12
CA GLU A 38 20.28 -3.25 17.31
C GLU A 38 20.42 -4.63 17.97
N VAL A 39 20.22 -4.69 19.28
CA VAL A 39 20.09 -5.96 20.02
C VAL A 39 18.83 -5.89 20.85
N LEU A 40 17.90 -6.83 20.64
CA LEU A 40 16.68 -6.96 21.43
C LEU A 40 16.54 -8.40 21.92
N ASN A 41 16.37 -8.59 23.23
CA ASN A 41 16.26 -9.90 23.87
C ASN A 41 17.40 -10.86 23.45
N GLY A 42 18.64 -10.35 23.39
CA GLY A 42 19.83 -11.12 22.99
C GLY A 42 19.95 -11.45 21.51
N LYS A 43 19.02 -10.97 20.66
CA LYS A 43 19.06 -11.16 19.20
C LYS A 43 19.49 -9.88 18.51
N ALA A 44 20.61 -9.96 17.78
CA ALA A 44 21.09 -8.87 16.95
C ALA A 44 20.31 -8.78 15.63
N PHE A 45 20.06 -7.56 15.17
CA PHE A 45 19.53 -7.28 13.84
C PHE A 45 19.99 -5.90 13.37
N THR A 46 19.98 -5.67 12.06
CA THR A 46 20.11 -4.32 11.51
C THR A 46 18.73 -3.78 11.20
N ARG A 47 18.43 -2.58 11.70
CA ARG A 47 17.22 -1.84 11.37
C ARG A 47 17.51 -0.93 10.19
N HIS A 48 16.75 -1.07 9.11
CA HIS A 48 16.86 -0.22 7.93
C HIS A 48 15.68 0.75 7.90
N TYR A 49 15.96 2.05 7.98
CA TYR A 49 14.94 3.09 7.87
C TYR A 49 14.80 3.54 6.41
N ILE A 50 13.57 3.62 5.95
CA ILE A 50 13.20 4.06 4.61
C ILE A 50 12.08 5.09 4.70
N GLN A 51 11.91 5.85 3.63
CA GLN A 51 10.83 6.83 3.47
C GLN A 51 10.18 6.68 2.10
N VAL A 52 8.92 7.06 1.97
CA VAL A 52 8.29 7.40 0.69
C VAL A 52 8.44 8.90 0.48
N ILE A 53 9.25 9.33 -0.50
CA ILE A 53 9.58 10.76 -0.70
C ILE A 53 8.36 11.56 -1.18
N ASN A 54 7.47 10.93 -1.94
CA ASN A 54 6.22 11.54 -2.42
C ASN A 54 5.03 11.21 -1.51
N TRP A 55 5.24 11.02 -0.20
CA TRP A 55 4.19 10.73 0.77
C TRP A 55 3.01 11.73 0.73
N ALA A 56 3.27 13.00 0.39
CA ALA A 56 2.26 14.05 0.36
C ALA A 56 1.24 13.90 -0.77
N GLU A 57 1.53 13.08 -1.80
CA GLU A 57 0.61 12.78 -2.89
C GLU A 57 -0.48 11.78 -2.49
N PHE A 58 -0.26 11.03 -1.39
CA PHE A 58 -1.20 10.03 -0.93
C PHE A 58 -2.35 10.68 -0.16
N SER A 59 -3.57 10.46 -0.65
CA SER A 59 -4.78 10.97 0.02
C SER A 59 -4.88 10.45 1.46
N ARG A 60 -5.25 11.34 2.39
CA ARG A 60 -5.53 11.01 3.79
C ARG A 60 -6.59 9.90 3.92
N ASP A 61 -7.53 9.80 2.98
CA ASP A 61 -8.59 8.79 2.99
C ASP A 61 -8.08 7.35 2.87
N LEU A 62 -6.86 7.16 2.35
CA LEU A 62 -6.22 5.84 2.34
C LEU A 62 -5.88 5.37 3.75
N PHE A 63 -5.71 6.28 4.70
CA PHE A 63 -5.22 5.98 6.04
C PHE A 63 -6.32 5.91 7.11
N ASN A 64 -7.57 6.16 6.71
CA ASN A 64 -8.72 6.01 7.60
C ASN A 64 -8.84 4.56 8.09
N ALA A 65 -9.30 4.38 9.33
CA ALA A 65 -9.65 3.07 9.84
C ALA A 65 -10.74 2.43 8.97
N ALA A 66 -10.61 1.13 8.70
CA ALA A 66 -11.55 0.36 7.89
C ALA A 66 -12.03 -0.88 8.66
N PRO A 67 -12.91 -0.70 9.68
CA PRO A 67 -13.43 -1.80 10.48
C PRO A 67 -14.36 -2.74 9.71
N ASP A 68 -14.80 -2.33 8.52
CA ASP A 68 -15.54 -3.13 7.53
C ASP A 68 -14.65 -4.13 6.77
N LEU A 69 -13.33 -4.01 6.85
CA LEU A 69 -12.38 -4.92 6.20
C LEU A 69 -11.80 -5.95 7.21
N PRO A 70 -11.26 -7.09 6.73
CA PRO A 70 -10.63 -8.08 7.62
C PRO A 70 -9.61 -7.44 8.58
N PRO A 71 -9.50 -7.90 9.85
CA PRO A 71 -8.57 -7.30 10.79
C PRO A 71 -7.11 -7.56 10.40
N CYS A 72 -6.20 -6.71 10.88
CA CYS A 72 -4.78 -6.99 10.87
C CYS A 72 -4.37 -7.65 12.20
N GLY A 73 -4.25 -8.98 12.22
CA GLY A 73 -4.11 -9.73 13.46
C GLY A 73 -5.31 -9.46 14.39
N ILE A 74 -5.05 -8.95 15.59
CA ILE A 74 -6.11 -8.56 16.55
C ILE A 74 -6.65 -7.14 16.33
N ASN A 75 -6.02 -6.33 15.45
CA ASN A 75 -6.46 -4.95 15.20
C ASN A 75 -7.65 -4.92 14.24
N LYS A 76 -8.85 -4.80 14.82
CA LYS A 76 -10.12 -4.63 14.08
C LYS A 76 -10.28 -3.25 13.44
N ASN A 77 -9.53 -2.25 13.88
CA ASN A 77 -9.53 -0.89 13.35
C ASN A 77 -8.27 -0.63 12.50
N SER A 78 -7.80 -1.65 11.78
CA SER A 78 -6.67 -1.50 10.87
C SER A 78 -6.97 -0.48 9.78
N SER A 79 -5.91 0.16 9.28
CA SER A 79 -6.02 1.15 8.22
C SER A 79 -6.56 0.52 6.93
N ARG A 80 -7.28 1.32 6.14
CA ARG A 80 -7.70 0.97 4.78
C ARG A 80 -6.49 0.64 3.90
N VAL A 81 -5.36 1.31 4.11
CA VAL A 81 -4.11 1.06 3.40
C VAL A 81 -3.18 0.17 4.22
N TRP A 82 -2.65 -0.86 3.58
CA TRP A 82 -1.50 -1.59 4.11
C TRP A 82 -0.25 -1.26 3.31
N VAL A 83 0.88 -1.19 4.00
CA VAL A 83 2.19 -0.91 3.43
C VAL A 83 3.10 -2.09 3.72
N ASP A 84 3.46 -2.83 2.69
CA ASP A 84 4.27 -4.03 2.81
C ASP A 84 5.64 -3.81 2.17
N ILE A 85 6.68 -4.37 2.80
CA ILE A 85 8.06 -4.31 2.34
C ILE A 85 8.43 -5.70 1.83
N TYR A 86 8.96 -5.76 0.62
CA TYR A 86 9.37 -6.99 -0.04
C TYR A 86 10.85 -6.95 -0.35
N ASP A 87 11.48 -8.12 -0.31
CA ASP A 87 12.69 -8.40 -1.06
C ASP A 87 12.33 -8.32 -2.55
N ALA A 88 13.00 -7.42 -3.26
CA ALA A 88 12.70 -7.14 -4.66
C ALA A 88 13.19 -8.25 -5.60
N ASP A 89 14.18 -9.04 -5.20
CA ASP A 89 14.77 -10.11 -6.01
C ASP A 89 13.93 -11.39 -5.89
N THR A 90 13.44 -11.69 -4.68
CA THR A 90 12.70 -12.93 -4.41
C THR A 90 11.17 -12.74 -4.35
N ASN A 91 10.68 -11.50 -4.28
CA ASN A 91 9.29 -11.16 -3.96
C ASN A 91 8.82 -11.70 -2.60
N GLN A 92 9.74 -12.08 -1.70
CA GLN A 92 9.37 -12.48 -0.35
C GLN A 92 9.01 -11.25 0.49
N ARG A 93 7.88 -11.31 1.19
CA ARG A 93 7.47 -10.24 2.13
C ARG A 93 8.40 -10.26 3.35
N ILE A 94 9.04 -9.13 3.61
CA ILE A 94 9.95 -8.92 4.74
C ILE A 94 9.16 -8.46 5.97
N TYR A 95 8.33 -7.43 5.80
CA TYR A 95 7.57 -6.83 6.89
C TYR A 95 6.35 -6.08 6.33
N GLY A 96 5.44 -5.65 7.19
CA GLY A 96 4.44 -4.68 6.76
C GLY A 96 3.64 -4.05 7.88
N TYR A 97 2.99 -2.96 7.50
CA TYR A 97 2.34 -2.00 8.35
C TYR A 97 0.88 -1.89 7.96
N CYS A 98 0.01 -2.19 8.91
CA CYS A 98 -1.44 -2.09 8.77
C CYS A 98 -2.05 -1.01 9.67
N GLY A 99 -1.20 -0.28 10.40
CA GLY A 99 -1.57 0.70 11.42
C GLY A 99 -1.18 2.13 11.09
N PHE A 100 -0.77 2.45 9.85
CA PHE A 100 -0.52 3.83 9.45
C PHE A 100 -1.84 4.59 9.36
N GLN A 101 -1.90 5.75 10.01
CA GLN A 101 -3.12 6.53 10.22
C GLN A 101 -3.11 7.86 9.47
N ARG A 102 -1.97 8.22 8.88
CA ARG A 102 -1.83 9.44 8.08
C ARG A 102 -0.70 9.30 7.06
N PRO A 103 -0.72 10.08 5.96
CA PRO A 103 0.35 10.06 4.96
C PRO A 103 1.75 10.31 5.54
N GLU A 104 1.86 11.11 6.61
CA GLU A 104 3.12 11.43 7.27
C GLU A 104 3.80 10.21 7.91
N ASP A 105 3.08 9.13 8.20
CA ASP A 105 3.68 7.90 8.71
C ASP A 105 4.60 7.23 7.65
N LEU A 106 4.44 7.59 6.37
CA LEU A 106 5.33 7.17 5.29
C LEU A 106 6.67 7.95 5.26
N LYS A 107 6.82 9.03 6.03
CA LYS A 107 8.06 9.84 6.06
C LYS A 107 9.24 9.07 6.64
N GLN A 108 8.98 8.11 7.52
CA GLN A 108 10.01 7.27 8.10
C GLN A 108 9.38 6.01 8.71
N PHE A 109 9.74 4.86 8.17
CA PHE A 109 9.39 3.55 8.70
C PHE A 109 10.56 2.59 8.44
N TRP A 110 10.49 1.38 8.97
CA TRP A 110 11.66 0.50 8.99
C TRP A 110 11.35 -0.98 8.80
N PHE A 111 12.38 -1.78 8.61
CA PHE A 111 12.31 -3.23 8.73
C PHE A 111 13.60 -3.76 9.36
N ALA A 112 13.53 -4.94 9.94
CA ALA A 112 14.67 -5.62 10.52
C ALA A 112 15.26 -6.61 9.52
N GLN A 113 16.59 -6.66 9.45
CA GLN A 113 17.34 -7.69 8.77
C GLN A 113 18.27 -8.38 9.79
N SER A 114 17.97 -9.63 10.12
CA SER A 114 18.82 -10.47 10.98
C SER A 114 19.79 -11.36 10.20
N GLN A 115 19.50 -11.61 8.92
CA GLN A 115 20.35 -12.43 8.06
C GLN A 115 21.46 -11.61 7.42
N LYS A 116 22.64 -12.20 7.29
CA LYS A 116 23.77 -11.58 6.60
C LYS A 116 23.47 -11.39 5.12
N GLY A 117 24.15 -10.44 4.51
CA GLY A 117 24.07 -10.18 3.07
C GLY A 117 23.38 -8.86 2.74
N CYS A 118 23.24 -8.62 1.44
CA CYS A 118 22.64 -7.41 0.89
C CYS A 118 21.20 -7.72 0.45
N LEU A 119 20.31 -6.73 0.56
CA LEU A 119 18.96 -6.84 0.04
C LEU A 119 18.67 -5.70 -0.96
N ASN A 120 17.90 -6.02 -1.99
CA ASN A 120 17.15 -5.04 -2.75
C ASN A 120 15.72 -5.06 -2.21
N VAL A 121 15.14 -3.90 -1.95
CA VAL A 121 13.79 -3.79 -1.37
C VAL A 121 12.89 -2.91 -2.20
N LYS A 122 11.60 -3.26 -2.19
CA LYS A 122 10.50 -2.48 -2.74
C LYS A 122 9.32 -2.47 -1.78
N VAL A 123 8.46 -1.47 -1.91
CA VAL A 123 7.27 -1.29 -1.08
C VAL A 123 6.02 -1.47 -1.92
N GLU A 124 5.06 -2.24 -1.42
CA GLU A 124 3.68 -2.28 -1.90
C GLU A 124 2.82 -1.35 -1.05
N ILE A 125 2.04 -0.49 -1.70
CA ILE A 125 0.91 0.21 -1.07
C ILE A 125 -0.36 -0.42 -1.59
N ASN A 126 -1.16 -0.98 -0.68
CA ASN A 126 -2.38 -1.72 -0.98
C ASN A 126 -3.59 -0.99 -0.40
N ASP A 127 -4.39 -0.35 -1.26
CA ASP A 127 -5.73 0.14 -0.92
C ASP A 127 -6.69 -1.05 -0.90
N ARG A 128 -6.95 -1.55 0.31
CA ARG A 128 -7.70 -2.78 0.51
C ARG A 128 -9.17 -2.65 0.16
N LYS A 129 -9.73 -1.44 0.27
CA LYS A 129 -11.14 -1.18 -0.04
C LYS A 129 -11.40 -1.14 -1.54
N LYS A 130 -10.45 -0.59 -2.31
CA LYS A 130 -10.52 -0.56 -3.78
C LYS A 130 -9.82 -1.74 -4.45
N GLN A 131 -9.16 -2.59 -3.67
CA GLN A 131 -8.32 -3.69 -4.15
C GLN A 131 -7.24 -3.23 -5.15
N GLN A 132 -6.68 -2.04 -4.92
CA GLN A 132 -5.64 -1.46 -5.77
C GLN A 132 -4.28 -1.60 -5.09
N LYS A 133 -3.30 -2.10 -5.83
CA LYS A 133 -1.92 -2.27 -5.38
C LYS A 133 -0.97 -1.54 -6.31
N VAL A 134 0.01 -0.86 -5.73
CA VAL A 134 1.13 -0.26 -6.47
C VAL A 134 2.45 -0.57 -5.78
N PHE A 135 3.47 -0.85 -6.57
CA PHE A 135 4.83 -1.06 -6.09
C PHE A 135 5.68 0.19 -6.30
N SER A 136 6.65 0.40 -5.42
CA SER A 136 7.64 1.45 -5.56
C SER A 136 8.73 1.12 -6.58
N ASN A 137 9.62 2.08 -6.82
CA ASN A 137 10.99 1.77 -7.27
C ASN A 137 11.69 0.80 -6.29
N THR A 138 12.70 0.10 -6.79
CA THR A 138 13.58 -0.74 -5.97
C THR A 138 14.76 0.09 -5.44
N ILE A 139 15.17 -0.15 -4.20
CA ILE A 139 16.40 0.40 -3.63
C ILE A 139 17.28 -0.71 -3.07
N LYS A 140 18.59 -0.53 -3.14
CA LYS A 140 19.56 -1.38 -2.44
C LYS A 140 19.74 -0.88 -1.02
N VAL A 141 19.67 -1.77 -0.02
CA VAL A 141 20.01 -1.43 1.37
C VAL A 141 21.44 -1.87 1.72
N PRO A 142 22.08 -1.24 2.73
CA PRO A 142 23.40 -1.64 3.18
C PRO A 142 23.44 -3.13 3.57
N CYS A 143 24.52 -3.81 3.21
CA CYS A 143 24.70 -5.21 3.54
C CYS A 143 24.94 -5.38 5.05
N VAL A 144 24.36 -6.42 5.63
CA VAL A 144 24.65 -6.83 7.01
C VAL A 144 25.87 -7.76 6.96
N ASN A 145 27.00 -7.20 7.37
CA ASN A 145 28.26 -7.89 7.60
C ASN A 145 28.49 -7.84 9.12
N ASP A 146 28.87 -8.97 9.72
CA ASP A 146 28.96 -9.19 11.17
C ASP A 146 29.41 -7.99 12.01
#